data_AF-A0A1G3M3S4-F1
#
_entry.id   AF-A0A1G3M3S4-F1
#
_cell.length_a   1.000
_cell.length_b   1.000
_cell.length_c   1.000
_cell.angle_alpha   90.00
_cell.angle_beta   90.00
_cell.angle_gamma   90.00
#
_symmetry.space_group_name_H-M   'P 1'
#
loop_
_entity.id
_entity.type
_entity.pdbx_description
1 polymer ?
#
loop_
_entity_poly.entity_id
_entity_poly.type
_entity_poly.pdbx_seq_one_letter_code
_entity_poly.pdbx_strand_id
1 'polypeptide(L)'
;MEGIRTRLRKHLDTGVSQTAVARAIAKSSTAVSLFLGDKYNGDNEALAELLDGYLTKVAERELVPQEPIWQETVMARGLLDVFHTAGIRRKIVTVVGAPGLGKTMTIQAYAERHPETIVVTAHEGIRGAKGLVSHLLAVSRVRAQGGRTLDSQLAAIVTGLRDSGRLIIVDDCQTLHPRSLECLRYIHDTARVGLALCGNWTTHPLLTQQGAGQFAQLFSRISCIHYMDDKWHRDDVALVVRSACPTLDDEQVGFFHAILGAPLCDMRTVRDVLFEAMEIAQKLKAGRVTMAHLRKAAEMNDRAAQLRSHLPPRRTR
;
A
#
# COMPACT_ATOMS: atom_id res chain seq x y z
N MET A 1 -2.27 40.97 3.59
CA MET A 1 -3.01 40.66 2.34
C MET A 1 -2.09 40.33 1.18
N GLU A 2 -1.21 41.23 0.73
CA GLU A 2 -0.36 40.97 -0.44
C GLU A 2 0.58 39.76 -0.28
N GLY A 3 1.10 39.50 0.92
CA GLY A 3 1.92 38.31 1.19
C GLY A 3 1.20 36.97 0.93
N ILE A 4 -0.10 36.89 1.20
CA ILE A 4 -0.92 35.67 0.95
C ILE A 4 -1.15 35.52 -0.55
N ARG A 5 -1.40 36.61 -1.28
CA ARG A 5 -1.52 36.59 -2.75
C ARG A 5 -0.23 36.10 -3.40
N THR A 6 0.93 36.55 -2.94
CA THR A 6 2.24 36.11 -3.45
C THR A 6 2.46 34.61 -3.20
N ARG A 7 2.17 34.11 -1.99
CA ARG A 7 2.24 32.67 -1.69
C ARG A 7 1.27 31.85 -2.52
N LEU A 8 0.05 32.35 -2.72
CA LEU A 8 -0.96 31.70 -3.54
C LEU A 8 -0.54 31.62 -5.01
N ARG A 9 0.02 32.70 -5.59
CA ARG A 9 0.56 32.69 -6.96
C ARG A 9 1.65 31.62 -7.12
N LYS A 10 2.63 31.61 -6.20
CA LYS A 10 3.71 30.61 -6.21
C LYS A 10 3.16 29.17 -6.14
N HIS A 11 2.13 28.94 -5.34
CA HIS A 11 1.49 27.62 -5.26
C HIS A 11 0.79 27.23 -6.57
N LEU A 12 0.12 28.17 -7.24
CA LEU A 12 -0.53 27.90 -8.53
C LEU A 12 0.49 27.60 -9.64
N ASP A 13 1.69 28.19 -9.58
CA ASP A 13 2.78 27.91 -10.53
C ASP A 13 3.29 26.46 -10.45
N THR A 14 2.99 25.71 -9.38
CA THR A 14 3.29 24.28 -9.26
C THR A 14 2.37 23.39 -10.12
N GLY A 15 1.40 23.97 -10.82
CA GLY A 15 0.44 23.26 -11.66
C GLY A 15 -0.90 22.96 -10.98
N VAL A 16 -1.07 23.36 -9.71
CA VAL A 16 -2.35 23.25 -9.01
C VAL A 16 -3.35 24.27 -9.55
N SER A 17 -4.56 23.84 -9.91
CA SER A 17 -5.59 24.74 -10.44
C SER A 17 -6.28 25.57 -9.35
N GLN A 18 -6.70 26.79 -9.68
CA GLN A 18 -7.50 27.63 -8.77
C GLN A 18 -8.80 26.94 -8.33
N THR A 19 -9.38 26.09 -9.18
CA THR A 19 -10.56 25.27 -8.84
C THR A 19 -10.26 24.26 -7.74
N ALA A 20 -9.08 23.64 -7.76
CA ALA A 20 -8.66 22.72 -6.71
C ALA A 20 -8.47 23.45 -5.37
N VAL A 21 -7.83 24.63 -5.38
CA VAL A 21 -7.68 25.48 -4.19
C VAL A 21 -9.03 25.89 -3.64
N ALA A 22 -9.93 26.38 -4.49
CA ALA A 22 -11.27 26.83 -4.10
C ALA A 22 -12.08 25.72 -3.43
N ARG A 23 -12.03 24.49 -3.98
CA ARG A 23 -12.66 23.30 -3.38
C ARG A 23 -12.09 23.00 -1.99
N ALA A 24 -10.77 23.11 -1.82
CA ALA A 24 -10.11 22.82 -0.55
C ALA A 24 -10.50 23.79 0.58
N ILE A 25 -10.85 25.03 0.25
CA ILE A 25 -11.32 26.04 1.22
C ILE A 25 -12.85 26.21 1.21
N ALA A 26 -13.58 25.34 0.52
CA ALA A 26 -15.04 25.40 0.36
C ALA A 26 -15.57 26.76 -0.17
N LYS A 27 -14.87 27.34 -1.17
CA LYS A 27 -15.27 28.58 -1.87
C LYS A 27 -15.38 28.37 -3.38
N SER A 28 -15.86 29.38 -4.10
CA SER A 28 -15.93 29.37 -5.56
C SER A 28 -14.57 29.72 -6.18
N SER A 29 -14.30 29.20 -7.38
CA SER A 29 -13.11 29.56 -8.17
C SER A 29 -13.08 31.08 -8.45
N THR A 30 -14.26 31.69 -8.67
CA THR A 30 -14.41 33.13 -8.85
C THR A 30 -13.93 33.92 -7.62
N ALA A 31 -14.23 33.47 -6.39
CA ALA A 31 -13.78 34.14 -5.18
C ALA A 31 -12.24 34.17 -5.07
N VAL A 32 -11.59 33.03 -5.38
CA VAL A 32 -10.12 32.92 -5.38
C VAL A 32 -9.49 33.79 -6.48
N SER A 33 -10.08 33.79 -7.69
CA SER A 33 -9.61 34.62 -8.81
C SER A 33 -9.75 36.12 -8.53
N LEU A 34 -10.87 36.55 -7.95
CA LEU A 34 -11.09 37.96 -7.58
C LEU A 34 -10.17 38.39 -6.44
N PHE A 35 -9.90 37.51 -5.48
CA PHE A 35 -8.95 37.77 -4.39
C PHE A 35 -7.52 37.95 -4.91
N LEU A 36 -7.09 37.11 -5.87
CA LEU A 36 -5.80 37.22 -6.54
C LEU A 36 -5.62 38.52 -7.33
N GLY A 37 -6.72 39.00 -7.92
CA GLY A 37 -6.77 40.22 -8.72
C GLY A 37 -7.10 41.50 -7.95
N ASP A 38 -7.20 41.44 -6.62
CA ASP A 38 -7.59 42.57 -5.75
C ASP A 38 -8.95 43.20 -6.09
N LYS A 39 -9.90 42.38 -6.54
CA LYS A 39 -11.26 42.78 -6.97
C LYS A 39 -12.36 42.08 -6.20
N TYR A 40 -12.03 41.42 -5.10
CA TYR A 40 -13.01 40.70 -4.29
C TYR A 40 -13.71 41.67 -3.34
N ASN A 41 -15.02 41.89 -3.56
CA ASN A 41 -15.83 42.84 -2.77
C ASN A 41 -16.43 42.22 -1.50
N GLY A 42 -16.14 40.95 -1.20
CA GLY A 42 -16.59 40.28 0.02
C GLY A 42 -15.63 40.46 1.18
N ASP A 43 -15.78 39.60 2.20
CA ASP A 43 -14.86 39.55 3.34
C ASP A 43 -13.49 39.01 2.91
N ASN A 44 -12.56 39.95 2.71
CA ASN A 44 -11.19 39.66 2.31
C ASN A 44 -10.38 39.04 3.46
N GLU A 45 -10.66 39.41 4.71
CA GLU A 45 -9.92 38.91 5.88
C GLU A 45 -10.25 37.44 6.13
N ALA A 46 -11.53 37.07 6.15
CA ALA A 46 -11.95 35.68 6.29
C ALA A 46 -11.44 34.80 5.14
N LEU A 47 -11.44 35.32 3.90
CA LEU A 47 -10.90 34.58 2.76
C LEU A 47 -9.38 34.43 2.84
N ALA A 48 -8.68 35.47 3.31
CA ALA A 48 -7.24 35.43 3.52
C ALA A 48 -6.84 34.41 4.60
N GLU A 49 -7.57 34.34 5.70
CA GLU A 49 -7.33 33.37 6.77
C GLU A 49 -7.50 31.91 6.27
N LEU A 50 -8.57 31.64 5.51
CA LEU A 50 -8.78 30.32 4.90
C LEU A 50 -7.65 29.95 3.92
N LEU A 51 -7.21 30.91 3.10
CA LEU A 51 -6.11 30.72 2.16
C LEU A 51 -4.77 30.52 2.88
N ASP A 52 -4.51 31.28 3.93
CA ASP A 52 -3.31 31.14 4.74
C ASP A 52 -3.25 29.76 5.42
N GLY A 53 -4.34 29.33 6.06
CA GLY A 53 -4.45 28.00 6.65
C GLY A 53 -4.30 26.88 5.62
N TYR A 54 -4.85 27.04 4.42
CA TYR A 54 -4.62 26.10 3.31
C TYR A 54 -3.15 26.06 2.88
N LEU A 55 -2.53 27.21 2.63
CA LEU A 55 -1.15 27.30 2.16
C LEU A 55 -0.15 26.84 3.21
N THR A 56 -0.45 27.05 4.48
CA THR A 56 0.35 26.51 5.59
C THR A 56 0.26 24.99 5.64
N LYS A 57 -0.95 24.41 5.50
CA LYS A 57 -1.13 22.95 5.38
C LYS A 57 -0.46 22.37 4.13
N VAL A 58 -0.44 23.10 3.02
CA VAL A 58 0.27 22.69 1.80
C VAL A 58 1.77 22.68 2.04
N ALA A 59 2.32 23.75 2.63
CA ALA A 59 3.73 23.79 2.99
C ALA A 59 4.07 22.65 3.96
N GLU A 60 3.25 22.44 5.00
CA GLU A 60 3.39 21.29 5.91
C GLU A 60 3.32 19.94 5.20
N ARG A 61 2.54 19.79 4.12
CA ARG A 61 2.49 18.57 3.29
C ARG A 61 3.70 18.39 2.38
N GLU A 62 4.24 19.45 1.82
CA GLU A 62 5.53 19.39 1.09
C GLU A 62 6.67 18.99 2.02
N LEU A 63 6.51 19.30 3.31
CA LEU A 63 7.41 18.90 4.37
C LEU A 63 7.22 17.41 4.80
N VAL A 64 6.12 16.75 4.44
CA VAL A 64 5.86 15.33 4.77
C VAL A 64 6.81 14.43 3.97
N PRO A 65 7.50 13.49 4.64
CA PRO A 65 8.28 12.44 3.97
C PRO A 65 7.47 11.70 2.90
N GLN A 66 8.03 11.56 1.71
CA GLN A 66 7.40 10.77 0.66
C GLN A 66 7.46 9.28 1.02
N GLU A 67 6.35 8.56 0.80
CA GLU A 67 6.29 7.11 0.97
C GLU A 67 7.41 6.42 0.18
N PRO A 68 8.11 5.43 0.77
CA PRO A 68 9.12 4.67 0.04
C PRO A 68 8.53 4.13 -1.26
N ILE A 69 9.22 4.35 -2.37
CA ILE A 69 8.83 3.80 -3.66
C ILE A 69 9.07 2.30 -3.61
N TRP A 70 8.16 1.49 -4.17
CA TRP A 70 8.36 0.03 -4.25
C TRP A 70 9.74 -0.30 -4.81
N GLN A 71 10.47 -1.18 -4.12
CA GLN A 71 11.78 -1.67 -4.51
C GLN A 71 11.72 -3.17 -4.75
N GLU A 72 12.51 -3.62 -5.73
CA GLU A 72 12.61 -5.03 -6.07
C GLU A 72 13.59 -5.75 -5.12
N THR A 73 13.09 -6.06 -3.92
CA THR A 73 13.82 -6.80 -2.88
C THR A 73 13.88 -8.30 -3.19
N VAL A 74 14.66 -9.08 -2.43
CA VAL A 74 14.69 -10.54 -2.55
C VAL A 74 13.30 -11.15 -2.38
N MET A 75 12.56 -10.71 -1.34
CA MET A 75 11.18 -11.13 -1.09
C MET A 75 10.24 -10.74 -2.23
N ALA A 76 10.37 -9.51 -2.75
CA ALA A 76 9.54 -9.04 -3.85
C ALA A 76 9.77 -9.88 -5.11
N ARG A 77 11.02 -10.19 -5.47
CA ARG A 77 11.35 -11.08 -6.59
C ARG A 77 10.68 -12.45 -6.47
N GLY A 78 10.73 -13.06 -5.30
CA GLY A 78 10.04 -14.33 -5.04
C GLY A 78 8.53 -14.25 -5.32
N LEU A 79 7.88 -13.15 -4.94
CA LEU A 79 6.46 -12.92 -5.24
C LEU A 79 6.21 -12.73 -6.74
N LEU A 80 7.05 -11.94 -7.41
CA LEU A 80 6.94 -11.71 -8.85
C LEU A 80 7.02 -13.04 -9.62
N ASP A 81 7.96 -13.91 -9.26
CA ASP A 81 8.14 -15.23 -9.87
C ASP A 81 6.93 -16.15 -9.64
N VAL A 82 6.36 -16.11 -8.43
CA VAL A 82 5.15 -16.87 -8.07
C VAL A 82 3.94 -16.39 -8.88
N PHE A 83 3.74 -15.08 -9.00
CA PHE A 83 2.65 -14.51 -9.80
C PHE A 83 2.82 -14.83 -11.29
N HIS A 84 4.02 -14.66 -11.82
CA HIS A 84 4.34 -15.01 -13.20
C HIS A 84 4.03 -16.50 -13.48
N THR A 85 4.48 -17.39 -12.59
CA THR A 85 4.22 -18.83 -12.71
C THR A 85 2.72 -19.14 -12.64
N ALA A 86 1.98 -18.51 -11.72
CA ALA A 86 0.55 -18.72 -11.57
C ALA A 86 -0.25 -18.30 -12.81
N GLY A 87 0.12 -17.16 -13.42
CA GLY A 87 -0.48 -16.66 -14.65
C GLY A 87 -0.19 -17.59 -15.84
N ILE A 88 1.09 -17.81 -16.15
CA ILE A 88 1.52 -18.59 -17.32
C ILE A 88 1.02 -20.04 -17.25
N ARG A 89 1.14 -20.68 -16.08
CA ARG A 89 0.77 -22.10 -15.93
C ARG A 89 -0.70 -22.30 -15.55
N ARG A 90 -1.47 -21.22 -15.36
CA ARG A 90 -2.87 -21.25 -14.92
C ARG A 90 -3.05 -22.14 -13.69
N LYS A 91 -2.31 -21.80 -12.64
CA LYS A 91 -2.32 -22.55 -11.38
C LYS A 91 -2.90 -21.71 -10.25
N ILE A 92 -3.41 -22.40 -9.24
CA ILE A 92 -3.68 -21.80 -7.94
C ILE A 92 -2.36 -21.80 -7.15
N VAL A 93 -1.96 -20.63 -6.66
CA VAL A 93 -0.84 -20.45 -5.74
C VAL A 93 -1.31 -19.70 -4.49
N THR A 94 -0.68 -19.98 -3.36
CA THR A 94 -0.93 -19.25 -2.11
C THR A 94 0.36 -18.57 -1.66
N VAL A 95 0.28 -17.29 -1.31
CA VAL A 95 1.38 -16.52 -0.72
C VAL A 95 1.05 -16.22 0.73
N VAL A 96 1.92 -16.69 1.62
CA VAL A 96 1.80 -16.55 3.06
C VAL A 96 2.92 -15.67 3.56
N GLY A 97 2.58 -14.57 4.23
CA GLY A 97 3.61 -13.72 4.85
C GLY A 97 3.03 -12.83 5.95
N ALA A 98 3.87 -12.48 6.91
CA ALA A 98 3.51 -11.56 7.97
C ALA A 98 3.11 -10.17 7.41
N PRO A 99 2.36 -9.35 8.18
CA PRO A 99 2.15 -7.95 7.85
C PRO A 99 3.49 -7.22 7.66
N GLY A 100 3.49 -6.18 6.81
CA GLY A 100 4.69 -5.37 6.61
C GLY A 100 5.78 -5.96 5.71
N LEU A 101 5.62 -7.17 5.13
CA LEU A 101 6.61 -7.75 4.20
C LEU A 101 6.53 -7.23 2.74
N GLY A 102 5.73 -6.18 2.47
CA GLY A 102 5.63 -5.59 1.13
C GLY A 102 4.75 -6.34 0.11
N LYS A 103 3.88 -7.27 0.56
CA LYS A 103 2.92 -8.01 -0.29
C LYS A 103 2.08 -7.10 -1.18
N THR A 104 1.29 -6.21 -0.57
CA THR A 104 0.37 -5.31 -1.28
C THR A 104 1.11 -4.41 -2.28
N MET A 105 2.26 -3.85 -1.90
CA MET A 105 3.05 -3.02 -2.81
C MET A 105 3.58 -3.83 -4.00
N THR A 106 4.01 -5.08 -3.77
CA THR A 106 4.48 -5.97 -4.84
C THR A 106 3.36 -6.39 -5.78
N ILE A 107 2.16 -6.64 -5.25
CA ILE A 107 0.96 -6.93 -6.07
C ILE A 107 0.62 -5.72 -6.97
N GLN A 108 0.66 -4.50 -6.41
CA GLN A 108 0.43 -3.27 -7.17
C GLN A 108 1.48 -3.09 -8.27
N ALA A 109 2.77 -3.19 -7.93
CA ALA A 109 3.86 -3.09 -8.90
C ALA A 109 3.77 -4.16 -10.00
N TYR A 110 3.36 -5.40 -9.66
CA TYR A 110 3.13 -6.45 -10.64
C TYR A 110 1.98 -6.10 -11.59
N ALA A 111 0.84 -5.64 -11.06
CA ALA A 111 -0.34 -5.31 -11.85
C ALA A 111 -0.15 -4.07 -12.75
N GLU A 112 0.68 -3.11 -12.34
CA GLU A 112 1.10 -1.99 -13.19
C GLU A 112 1.89 -2.47 -14.42
N ARG A 113 2.76 -3.47 -14.23
CA ARG A 113 3.56 -4.08 -15.30
C ARG A 113 2.75 -5.07 -16.16
N HIS A 114 1.66 -5.61 -15.63
CA HIS A 114 0.83 -6.64 -16.25
C HIS A 114 -0.66 -6.24 -16.19
N PRO A 115 -1.12 -5.31 -17.06
CA PRO A 115 -2.46 -4.72 -17.00
C PRO A 115 -3.63 -5.72 -17.16
N GLU A 116 -3.35 -6.92 -17.65
CA GLU A 116 -4.30 -8.03 -17.73
C GLU A 116 -4.62 -8.65 -16.36
N THR A 117 -3.77 -8.43 -15.36
CA THR A 117 -3.94 -8.93 -13.99
C THR A 117 -5.15 -8.28 -13.33
N ILE A 118 -5.96 -9.09 -12.64
CA ILE A 118 -7.11 -8.66 -11.86
C ILE A 118 -6.71 -8.71 -10.39
N VAL A 119 -6.68 -7.56 -9.72
CA VAL A 119 -6.38 -7.47 -8.29
C VAL A 119 -7.64 -7.19 -7.50
N VAL A 120 -7.85 -7.95 -6.43
CA VAL A 120 -8.90 -7.71 -5.42
C VAL A 120 -8.27 -7.69 -4.04
N THR A 121 -8.46 -6.61 -3.29
CA THR A 121 -8.11 -6.55 -1.87
C THR A 121 -9.34 -6.93 -1.04
N ALA A 122 -9.28 -8.08 -0.39
CA ALA A 122 -10.36 -8.58 0.44
C ALA A 122 -10.45 -7.77 1.76
N HIS A 123 -11.67 -7.53 2.21
CA HIS A 123 -11.98 -6.80 3.42
C HIS A 123 -13.37 -7.21 3.92
N GLU A 124 -13.68 -6.90 5.18
CA GLU A 124 -14.93 -7.33 5.85
C GLU A 124 -16.21 -6.79 5.18
N GLY A 125 -16.11 -5.70 4.41
CA GLY A 125 -17.21 -5.16 3.62
C GLY A 125 -17.66 -6.07 2.48
N ILE A 126 -16.81 -7.01 2.03
CA ILE A 126 -17.16 -7.99 0.99
C ILE A 126 -18.02 -9.10 1.61
N ARG A 127 -19.35 -8.92 1.53
CA ARG A 127 -20.32 -9.85 2.09
C ARG A 127 -20.42 -11.15 1.28
N GLY A 128 -19.65 -12.15 1.70
CA GLY A 128 -19.70 -13.52 1.19
C GLY A 128 -19.42 -13.65 -0.31
N ALA A 129 -19.80 -14.80 -0.88
CA ALA A 129 -19.47 -15.15 -2.26
C ALA A 129 -20.01 -14.15 -3.29
N LYS A 130 -21.26 -13.69 -3.12
CA LYS A 130 -21.88 -12.73 -4.03
C LYS A 130 -21.17 -11.38 -4.02
N GLY A 131 -20.81 -10.88 -2.84
CA GLY A 131 -20.05 -9.64 -2.71
C GLY A 131 -18.72 -9.73 -3.44
N LEU A 132 -17.99 -10.85 -3.26
CA LEU A 132 -16.70 -11.06 -3.91
C LEU A 132 -16.82 -11.13 -5.42
N VAL A 133 -17.76 -11.92 -5.95
CA VAL A 133 -17.94 -12.09 -7.40
C VAL A 133 -18.43 -10.78 -8.04
N SER A 134 -19.29 -10.02 -7.36
CA SER A 134 -19.68 -8.67 -7.80
C SER A 134 -18.48 -7.73 -7.89
N HIS A 135 -17.59 -7.76 -6.88
CA HIS A 135 -16.38 -6.96 -6.87
C HIS A 135 -15.44 -7.36 -8.01
N LEU A 136 -15.21 -8.66 -8.20
CA LEU A 136 -14.43 -9.21 -9.31
C LEU A 136 -14.96 -8.74 -10.67
N LEU A 137 -16.27 -8.80 -10.90
CA LEU A 137 -16.89 -8.30 -12.13
C LEU A 137 -16.56 -6.83 -12.36
N ALA A 138 -16.71 -5.99 -11.33
CA ALA A 138 -16.45 -4.56 -11.42
C ALA A 138 -14.98 -4.25 -11.79
N VAL A 139 -14.02 -4.97 -11.20
CA VAL A 139 -12.58 -4.72 -11.45
C VAL A 139 -12.04 -5.45 -12.68
N SER A 140 -12.66 -6.55 -13.09
CA SER A 140 -12.18 -7.39 -14.21
C SER A 140 -12.32 -6.73 -15.59
N ARG A 141 -13.10 -5.64 -15.70
CA ARG A 141 -13.44 -4.97 -16.98
C ARG A 141 -14.12 -5.90 -18.01
N VAL A 142 -14.74 -6.98 -17.55
CA VAL A 142 -15.54 -7.87 -18.38
C VAL A 142 -16.82 -7.14 -18.81
N ARG A 143 -17.12 -7.14 -20.12
CA ARG A 143 -18.32 -6.47 -20.68
C ARG A 143 -19.63 -7.23 -20.42
N ALA A 144 -19.57 -8.46 -19.93
CA ALA A 144 -20.75 -9.26 -19.64
C ALA A 144 -21.52 -8.67 -18.45
N GLN A 145 -22.79 -8.34 -18.65
CA GLN A 145 -23.67 -7.94 -17.56
C GLN A 145 -24.05 -9.18 -16.75
N GLY A 146 -23.47 -9.31 -15.56
CA GLY A 146 -23.98 -10.23 -14.56
C GLY A 146 -25.37 -9.80 -14.10
N GLY A 147 -26.28 -10.74 -13.95
CA GLY A 147 -27.58 -10.48 -13.32
C GLY A 147 -27.45 -10.20 -11.82
N ARG A 148 -28.60 -10.09 -11.12
CA ARG A 148 -28.63 -9.82 -9.68
C ARG A 148 -28.30 -11.04 -8.81
N THR A 149 -28.20 -12.25 -9.38
CA THR A 149 -27.97 -13.49 -8.63
C THR A 149 -26.49 -13.89 -8.68
N LEU A 150 -26.01 -14.59 -7.64
CA LEU A 150 -24.63 -15.10 -7.61
C LEU A 150 -24.33 -15.98 -8.83
N ASP A 151 -25.26 -16.84 -9.22
CA ASP A 151 -25.11 -17.75 -10.36
C ASP A 151 -24.92 -16.98 -11.68
N SER A 152 -25.78 -15.99 -11.94
CA SER A 152 -25.65 -15.15 -13.14
C SER A 152 -24.34 -14.33 -13.17
N GLN A 153 -23.84 -13.92 -12.00
CA GLN A 153 -22.57 -13.23 -11.88
C GLN A 153 -21.37 -14.17 -12.12
N LEU A 154 -21.44 -15.39 -11.60
CA LEU A 154 -20.45 -16.44 -11.85
C LEU A 154 -20.40 -16.80 -13.34
N ALA A 155 -21.55 -16.97 -13.99
CA ALA A 155 -21.61 -17.23 -15.43
C ALA A 155 -20.99 -16.08 -16.24
N ALA A 156 -21.26 -14.83 -15.87
CA ALA A 156 -20.70 -13.65 -16.54
C ALA A 156 -19.18 -13.55 -16.39
N ILE A 157 -18.64 -13.71 -15.17
CA ILE A 157 -17.19 -13.64 -14.95
C ILE A 157 -16.48 -14.81 -15.62
N VAL A 158 -17.02 -16.02 -15.52
CA VAL A 158 -16.45 -17.21 -16.18
C VAL A 158 -16.42 -17.02 -17.69
N THR A 159 -17.51 -16.55 -18.29
CA THR A 159 -17.57 -16.31 -19.74
C THR A 159 -16.58 -15.24 -20.18
N GLY A 160 -16.48 -14.14 -19.43
CA GLY A 160 -15.58 -13.04 -19.77
C GLY A 160 -14.10 -13.34 -19.54
N LEU A 161 -13.77 -14.31 -18.69
CA LEU A 161 -12.39 -14.69 -18.38
C LEU A 161 -11.95 -15.98 -19.07
N ARG A 162 -12.88 -16.72 -19.70
CA ARG A 162 -12.62 -18.05 -20.29
C ARG A 162 -11.43 -18.01 -21.24
N ASP A 163 -10.43 -18.83 -20.93
CA ASP A 163 -9.18 -19.01 -21.70
C ASP A 163 -8.42 -17.70 -21.98
N SER A 164 -8.69 -16.64 -21.21
CA SER A 164 -8.07 -15.32 -21.38
C SER A 164 -6.60 -15.28 -20.97
N GLY A 165 -6.09 -16.31 -20.29
CA GLY A 165 -4.73 -16.35 -19.75
C GLY A 165 -4.49 -15.38 -18.58
N ARG A 166 -5.52 -14.68 -18.11
CA ARG A 166 -5.40 -13.66 -17.05
C ARG A 166 -5.07 -14.30 -15.70
N LEU A 167 -4.47 -13.50 -14.82
CA LEU A 167 -4.21 -13.83 -13.43
C LEU A 167 -5.18 -13.06 -12.52
N ILE A 168 -5.82 -13.75 -11.58
CA ILE A 168 -6.54 -13.13 -10.47
C ILE A 168 -5.66 -13.18 -9.24
N ILE A 169 -5.36 -12.02 -8.63
CA ILE A 169 -4.65 -11.91 -7.35
C ILE A 169 -5.65 -11.40 -6.32
N VAL A 170 -5.79 -12.14 -5.22
CA VAL A 170 -6.62 -11.75 -4.08
C VAL A 170 -5.70 -11.45 -2.89
N ASP A 171 -5.56 -10.18 -2.53
CA ASP A 171 -4.83 -9.72 -1.35
C ASP A 171 -5.73 -9.77 -0.10
N ASP A 172 -5.13 -9.91 1.07
CA ASP A 172 -5.80 -10.09 2.37
C ASP A 172 -6.90 -11.18 2.39
N CYS A 173 -6.67 -12.26 1.65
CA CYS A 173 -7.70 -13.29 1.45
C CYS A 173 -8.12 -14.03 2.75
N GLN A 174 -7.38 -13.91 3.86
CA GLN A 174 -7.78 -14.44 5.17
C GLN A 174 -9.11 -13.88 5.69
N THR A 175 -9.55 -12.73 5.16
CA THR A 175 -10.84 -12.10 5.52
C THR A 175 -12.04 -12.73 4.79
N LEU A 176 -11.80 -13.59 3.80
CA LEU A 176 -12.86 -14.17 2.98
C LEU A 176 -13.56 -15.35 3.65
N HIS A 177 -14.87 -15.45 3.43
CA HIS A 177 -15.64 -16.62 3.84
C HIS A 177 -15.30 -17.85 3.00
N PRO A 178 -15.47 -19.08 3.55
CA PRO A 178 -15.17 -20.32 2.84
C PRO A 178 -15.85 -20.44 1.47
N ARG A 179 -17.13 -20.06 1.41
CA ARG A 179 -17.91 -20.06 0.16
C ARG A 179 -17.34 -19.12 -0.91
N SER A 180 -16.70 -18.02 -0.51
CA SER A 180 -16.06 -17.09 -1.43
C SER A 180 -14.82 -17.71 -2.07
N LEU A 181 -14.02 -18.44 -1.28
CA LEU A 181 -12.85 -19.16 -1.78
C LEU A 181 -13.23 -20.29 -2.74
N GLU A 182 -14.31 -21.03 -2.46
CA GLU A 182 -14.84 -22.03 -3.40
C GLU A 182 -15.33 -21.42 -4.73
N CYS A 183 -15.88 -20.20 -4.70
CA CYS A 183 -16.22 -19.49 -5.93
C CYS A 183 -14.98 -19.11 -6.74
N LEU A 184 -13.90 -18.66 -6.09
CA LEU A 184 -12.62 -18.38 -6.77
C LEU A 184 -12.04 -19.64 -7.40
N ARG A 185 -12.06 -20.77 -6.69
CA ARG A 185 -11.66 -22.08 -7.20
C ARG A 185 -12.50 -22.50 -8.42
N TYR A 186 -13.81 -22.32 -8.34
CA TYR A 186 -14.72 -22.61 -9.45
C TYR A 186 -14.42 -21.75 -10.68
N ILE A 187 -14.16 -20.44 -10.49
CA ILE A 187 -13.77 -19.53 -11.57
C ILE A 187 -12.45 -19.99 -12.20
N HIS A 188 -11.43 -20.29 -11.39
CA HIS A 188 -10.14 -20.84 -11.86
C HIS A 188 -10.35 -22.05 -12.78
N ASP A 189 -11.08 -23.07 -12.31
CA ASP A 189 -11.29 -24.31 -13.06
C ASP A 189 -12.06 -24.09 -14.36
N THR A 190 -13.15 -23.32 -14.28
CA THR A 190 -14.11 -23.21 -15.37
C THR A 190 -13.66 -22.22 -16.44
N ALA A 191 -13.02 -21.12 -16.01
CA ALA A 191 -12.48 -20.09 -16.89
C ALA A 191 -11.03 -20.36 -17.32
N ARG A 192 -10.32 -21.29 -16.66
CA ARG A 192 -8.91 -21.63 -16.95
C ARG A 192 -8.00 -20.40 -16.86
N VAL A 193 -8.04 -19.74 -15.70
CA VAL A 193 -7.24 -18.55 -15.37
C VAL A 193 -6.32 -18.83 -14.19
N GLY A 194 -5.21 -18.11 -14.06
CA GLY A 194 -4.36 -18.20 -12.88
C GLY A 194 -5.04 -17.59 -11.65
N LEU A 195 -4.71 -18.11 -10.45
CA LEU A 195 -5.23 -17.59 -9.19
C LEU A 195 -4.12 -17.52 -8.13
N ALA A 196 -3.87 -16.34 -7.58
CA ALA A 196 -2.97 -16.15 -6.44
C ALA A 196 -3.76 -15.66 -5.21
N LEU A 197 -3.66 -16.41 -4.12
CA LEU A 197 -4.27 -16.07 -2.84
C LEU A 197 -3.18 -15.55 -1.89
N CYS A 198 -3.20 -14.26 -1.56
CA CYS A 198 -2.17 -13.60 -0.75
C CYS A 198 -2.73 -13.17 0.60
N GLY A 199 -2.01 -13.44 1.68
CA GLY A 199 -2.44 -12.96 2.99
C GLY A 199 -1.52 -13.33 4.14
N ASN A 200 -2.00 -13.05 5.35
CA ASN A 200 -1.36 -13.51 6.57
C ASN A 200 -2.04 -14.81 7.04
N TRP A 201 -1.45 -15.95 6.68
CA TRP A 201 -2.05 -17.27 6.84
C TRP A 201 -1.41 -18.13 7.93
N THR A 202 -0.51 -17.57 8.74
CA THR A 202 0.27 -18.34 9.73
C THR A 202 -0.59 -19.04 10.78
N THR A 203 -1.83 -18.59 11.00
CA THR A 203 -2.81 -19.19 11.93
C THR A 203 -4.08 -19.67 11.24
N HIS A 204 -4.17 -19.61 9.91
CA HIS A 204 -5.44 -19.88 9.25
C HIS A 204 -5.74 -21.39 9.23
N PRO A 205 -6.94 -21.84 9.64
CA PRO A 205 -7.36 -23.24 9.60
C PRO A 205 -7.25 -23.93 8.24
N LEU A 206 -7.08 -23.16 7.17
CA LEU A 206 -6.85 -23.65 5.83
C LEU A 206 -5.52 -24.43 5.80
N LEU A 207 -4.45 -23.95 6.42
CA LEU A 207 -3.15 -24.62 6.39
C LEU A 207 -2.98 -25.68 7.49
N THR A 208 -4.07 -26.03 8.21
CA THR A 208 -4.06 -27.03 9.29
C THR A 208 -4.97 -28.22 8.95
N GLN A 209 -4.70 -29.38 9.55
CA GLN A 209 -5.49 -30.62 9.37
C GLN A 209 -6.99 -30.43 9.65
N GLN A 210 -7.38 -29.43 10.46
CA GLN A 210 -8.78 -29.18 10.83
C GLN A 210 -9.61 -28.49 9.73
N GLY A 211 -9.01 -27.69 8.85
CA GLY A 211 -9.71 -27.11 7.69
C GLY A 211 -9.69 -27.98 6.43
N ALA A 212 -8.97 -29.11 6.47
CA ALA A 212 -8.84 -30.01 5.32
C ALA A 212 -10.18 -30.51 4.78
N GLY A 213 -11.21 -30.66 5.62
CA GLY A 213 -12.56 -31.07 5.19
C GLY A 213 -13.33 -29.98 4.45
N GLN A 214 -13.32 -28.74 4.96
CA GLN A 214 -14.10 -27.63 4.40
C GLN A 214 -13.54 -27.10 3.07
N PHE A 215 -12.25 -27.32 2.84
CA PHE A 215 -11.49 -26.73 1.74
C PHE A 215 -10.74 -27.74 0.87
N ALA A 216 -11.03 -29.04 1.02
CA ALA A 216 -10.39 -30.12 0.26
C ALA A 216 -10.36 -29.85 -1.26
N GLN A 217 -11.45 -29.26 -1.77
CA GLN A 217 -11.57 -28.96 -3.19
C GLN A 217 -10.57 -27.90 -3.64
N LEU A 218 -10.39 -26.82 -2.86
CA LEU A 218 -9.37 -25.81 -3.12
C LEU A 218 -7.96 -26.38 -2.96
N PHE A 219 -7.70 -27.13 -1.87
CA PHE A 219 -6.36 -27.67 -1.58
C PHE A 219 -5.81 -28.58 -2.66
N SER A 220 -6.64 -29.48 -3.18
CA SER A 220 -6.25 -30.38 -4.27
C SER A 220 -5.76 -29.66 -5.54
N ARG A 221 -6.04 -28.36 -5.68
CA ARG A 221 -5.65 -27.52 -6.83
C ARG A 221 -4.53 -26.54 -6.52
N ILE A 222 -4.20 -26.32 -5.25
CA ILE A 222 -3.06 -25.47 -4.89
C ILE A 222 -1.79 -26.18 -5.35
N SER A 223 -1.12 -25.56 -6.30
CA SER A 223 0.12 -26.08 -6.88
C SER A 223 1.36 -25.75 -6.05
N CYS A 224 1.32 -24.64 -5.33
CA CYS A 224 2.44 -24.11 -4.57
C CYS A 224 1.91 -23.22 -3.43
N ILE A 225 2.54 -23.37 -2.27
CA ILE A 225 2.41 -22.44 -1.15
C ILE A 225 3.78 -21.78 -0.97
N HIS A 226 3.83 -20.49 -1.25
CA HIS A 226 5.03 -19.68 -1.09
C HIS A 226 4.98 -18.98 0.27
N TYR A 227 5.87 -19.39 1.16
CA TYR A 227 6.09 -18.72 2.44
C TYR A 227 7.14 -17.64 2.26
N MET A 228 6.75 -16.40 2.55
CA MET A 228 7.70 -15.29 2.59
C MET A 228 8.56 -15.43 3.86
N ASP A 229 9.86 -15.24 3.69
CA ASP A 229 10.77 -15.05 4.82
C ASP A 229 10.40 -13.76 5.55
N ASP A 230 10.62 -13.71 6.86
CA ASP A 230 10.50 -12.50 7.68
C ASP A 230 11.85 -11.81 7.89
N LYS A 231 12.95 -12.43 7.44
CA LYS A 231 14.30 -11.88 7.50
C LYS A 231 14.59 -10.94 6.34
N TRP A 232 14.84 -9.68 6.70
CA TRP A 232 15.25 -8.65 5.75
C TRP A 232 16.76 -8.64 5.55
N HIS A 233 17.22 -8.75 4.31
CA HIS A 233 18.62 -8.51 3.98
C HIS A 233 18.96 -7.02 4.12
N ARG A 234 20.14 -6.73 4.69
CA ARG A 234 20.61 -5.34 4.86
C ARG A 234 20.57 -4.53 3.57
N ASP A 235 20.90 -5.14 2.44
CA ASP A 235 20.89 -4.46 1.14
C ASP A 235 19.47 -4.11 0.68
N ASP A 236 18.49 -4.99 0.92
CA ASP A 236 17.08 -4.71 0.66
C ASP A 236 16.56 -3.58 1.57
N VAL A 237 16.98 -3.56 2.84
CA VAL A 237 16.66 -2.44 3.75
C VAL A 237 17.24 -1.14 3.20
N ALA A 238 18.49 -1.16 2.74
CA ALA A 238 19.14 -0.01 2.15
C ALA A 238 18.37 0.53 0.95
N LEU A 239 17.93 -0.34 0.03
CA LEU A 239 17.13 0.03 -1.14
C LEU A 239 15.84 0.76 -0.71
N VAL A 240 15.09 0.19 0.22
CA VAL A 240 13.81 0.73 0.66
C VAL A 240 13.98 2.07 1.36
N VAL A 241 14.85 2.17 2.38
CA VAL A 241 14.98 3.41 3.16
C VAL A 241 15.62 4.54 2.36
N ARG A 242 16.55 4.23 1.45
CA ARG A 242 17.18 5.24 0.58
C ARG A 242 16.27 5.70 -0.55
N SER A 243 15.26 4.91 -0.93
CA SER A 243 14.24 5.37 -1.88
C SER A 243 13.43 6.56 -1.33
N ALA A 244 13.20 6.59 -0.01
CA ALA A 244 12.54 7.70 0.67
C ALA A 244 13.52 8.79 1.14
N CYS A 245 14.73 8.41 1.57
CA CYS A 245 15.75 9.34 2.02
C CYS A 245 17.14 8.98 1.45
N PRO A 246 17.50 9.47 0.26
CA PRO A 246 18.75 9.11 -0.43
C PRO A 246 20.04 9.49 0.34
N THR A 247 19.94 10.38 1.33
CA THR A 247 21.08 10.89 2.10
C THR A 247 21.49 10.01 3.27
N LEU A 248 20.80 8.88 3.50
CA LEU A 248 21.11 7.95 4.59
C LEU A 248 22.41 7.19 4.36
N ASP A 249 23.32 7.28 5.32
CA ASP A 249 24.58 6.54 5.33
C ASP A 249 24.43 5.07 5.78
N ASP A 250 25.52 4.32 5.73
CA ASP A 250 25.53 2.88 6.06
C ASP A 250 25.30 2.58 7.55
N GLU A 251 25.66 3.50 8.44
CA GLU A 251 25.39 3.36 9.87
C GLU A 251 23.89 3.50 10.13
N GLN A 252 23.24 4.46 9.47
CA GLN A 252 21.80 4.67 9.52
C GLN A 252 21.01 3.50 8.92
N VAL A 253 21.47 2.93 7.80
CA VAL A 253 20.88 1.68 7.26
C VAL A 253 21.05 0.52 8.24
N GLY A 254 22.22 0.40 8.88
CA GLY A 254 22.47 -0.61 9.90
C GLY A 254 21.52 -0.49 11.10
N PHE A 255 21.17 0.73 11.50
CA PHE A 255 20.18 0.98 12.54
C PHE A 255 18.78 0.47 12.16
N PHE A 256 18.30 0.73 10.93
CA PHE A 256 17.02 0.19 10.47
C PHE A 256 17.00 -1.33 10.34
N HIS A 257 18.10 -1.91 9.86
CA HIS A 257 18.24 -3.36 9.82
C HIS A 257 18.21 -3.97 11.24
N ALA A 258 18.81 -3.31 12.23
CA ALA A 258 18.73 -3.74 13.62
C ALA A 258 17.30 -3.63 14.19
N ILE A 259 16.53 -2.59 13.83
CA ILE A 259 15.10 -2.47 14.18
C ILE A 259 14.33 -3.69 13.68
N LEU A 260 14.51 -4.10 12.43
CA LEU A 260 13.81 -5.25 11.84
C LEU A 260 14.18 -6.59 12.48
N GLY A 261 15.35 -6.69 13.11
CA GLY A 261 15.75 -7.87 13.86
C GLY A 261 15.02 -8.02 15.21
N ALA A 262 14.26 -7.02 15.64
CA ALA A 262 13.55 -7.05 16.91
C ALA A 262 12.12 -7.59 16.81
N PRO A 263 11.59 -8.19 17.90
CA PRO A 263 10.23 -8.67 17.94
C PRO A 263 9.22 -7.57 17.57
N LEU A 264 8.17 -7.93 16.83
CA LEU A 264 7.06 -7.05 16.44
C LEU A 264 7.45 -5.84 15.57
N CYS A 265 8.69 -5.77 15.10
CA CYS A 265 9.15 -4.73 14.18
C CYS A 265 9.12 -5.24 12.73
N ASP A 266 8.48 -4.47 11.86
CA ASP A 266 8.37 -4.76 10.43
C ASP A 266 8.73 -3.50 9.62
N MET A 267 8.61 -3.54 8.28
CA MET A 267 8.91 -2.36 7.47
C MET A 267 7.97 -1.18 7.70
N ARG A 268 6.79 -1.38 8.29
CA ARG A 268 5.94 -0.26 8.72
C ARG A 268 6.57 0.43 9.92
N THR A 269 7.11 -0.32 10.87
CA THR A 269 7.89 0.27 11.97
C THR A 269 9.09 1.06 11.44
N VAL A 270 9.84 0.51 10.48
CA VAL A 270 10.96 1.22 9.83
C VAL A 270 10.51 2.50 9.15
N ARG A 271 9.40 2.45 8.38
CA ARG A 271 8.81 3.62 7.74
C ARG A 271 8.45 4.68 8.78
N ASP A 272 7.74 4.31 9.83
CA ASP A 272 7.28 5.23 10.87
C ASP A 272 8.45 5.92 11.57
N VAL A 273 9.50 5.16 11.91
CA VAL A 273 10.71 5.71 12.53
C VAL A 273 11.45 6.64 11.56
N LEU A 274 11.57 6.28 10.28
CA LEU A 274 12.19 7.14 9.28
C LEU A 274 11.43 8.46 9.13
N PHE A 275 10.10 8.38 9.07
CA PHE A 275 9.24 9.53 8.84
C PHE A 275 9.29 10.50 10.01
N GLU A 276 9.16 9.98 11.23
CA GLU A 276 9.30 10.78 12.45
C GLU A 276 10.70 11.41 12.54
N ALA A 277 11.76 10.67 12.17
CA ALA A 277 13.11 11.23 12.17
C ALA A 277 13.31 12.35 11.14
N MET A 278 12.66 12.24 9.98
CA MET A 278 12.65 13.29 8.96
C MET A 278 11.90 14.53 9.46
N GLU A 279 10.75 14.36 10.11
CA GLU A 279 10.01 15.46 10.73
C GLU A 279 10.83 16.16 11.83
N ILE A 280 11.49 15.39 12.70
CA ILE A 280 12.37 15.94 13.74
C ILE A 280 13.51 16.74 13.11
N ALA A 281 14.19 16.18 12.10
CA ALA A 281 15.29 16.85 11.41
C ALA A 281 14.86 18.19 10.84
N GLN A 282 13.68 18.21 10.21
CA GLN A 282 13.11 19.38 9.57
C GLN A 282 12.65 20.45 10.57
N LYS A 283 11.98 20.07 11.68
CA LYS A 283 11.60 20.99 12.77
C LYS A 283 12.84 21.68 13.36
N LEU A 284 13.97 20.97 13.42
CA LEU A 284 15.26 21.49 13.86
C LEU A 284 16.05 22.22 12.76
N LYS A 285 15.49 22.34 11.54
CA LYS A 285 16.15 22.92 10.36
C LYS A 285 17.50 22.26 10.06
N ALA A 286 17.63 20.97 10.36
CA ALA A 286 18.81 20.20 10.03
C ALA A 286 18.83 19.90 8.52
N GLY A 287 19.99 20.07 7.89
CA GLY A 287 20.16 19.79 6.46
C GLY A 287 20.11 18.30 6.09
N ARG A 288 20.12 17.39 7.08
CA ARG A 288 20.04 15.93 6.89
C ARG A 288 19.47 15.21 8.10
N VAL A 289 18.97 14.00 7.90
CA VAL A 289 18.63 13.07 8.99
C VAL A 289 19.93 12.60 9.64
N THR A 290 19.99 12.65 10.98
CA THR A 290 21.14 12.20 11.75
C THR A 290 20.76 11.00 12.60
N MET A 291 21.77 10.29 13.14
CA MET A 291 21.53 9.20 14.07
C MET A 291 20.82 9.64 15.36
N ALA A 292 20.99 10.89 15.80
CA ALA A 292 20.26 11.44 16.93
C ALA A 292 18.76 11.54 16.64
N HIS A 293 18.37 11.95 15.42
CA HIS A 293 16.97 12.02 15.02
C HIS A 293 16.33 10.63 14.96
N LEU A 294 17.05 9.66 14.38
CA LEU A 294 16.59 8.26 14.27
C LEU A 294 16.39 7.60 15.63
N ARG A 295 17.33 7.79 16.57
CA ARG A 295 17.20 7.25 17.93
C ARG A 295 16.02 7.89 18.67
N LYS A 296 15.85 9.20 18.57
CA LYS A 296 14.71 9.91 19.17
C LYS A 296 13.38 9.41 18.60
N ALA A 297 13.29 9.25 17.28
CA ALA A 297 12.11 8.71 16.61
C ALA A 297 11.79 7.27 17.05
N ALA A 298 12.80 6.41 17.17
CA ALA A 298 12.61 5.05 17.66
C ALA A 298 12.18 4.99 19.13
N GLU A 299 12.65 5.91 19.98
CA GLU A 299 12.18 6.04 21.37
C GLU A 299 10.71 6.46 21.48
N MET A 300 10.21 7.22 20.49
CA MET A 300 8.82 7.66 20.41
C MET A 300 7.88 6.62 19.81
N ASN A 301 8.40 5.58 19.15
CA ASN A 301 7.62 4.52 18.55
C ASN A 301 7.54 3.32 19.51
N ASP A 302 6.35 3.00 20.04
CA ASP A 302 6.19 1.96 21.08
C ASP A 302 6.78 0.59 20.72
N ARG A 303 6.76 0.20 19.43
CA ARG A 303 7.33 -1.07 18.96
C ARG A 303 8.85 -1.01 18.93
N ALA A 304 9.41 0.09 18.44
CA ALA A 304 10.85 0.29 18.41
C ALA A 304 11.42 0.66 19.80
N ALA A 305 10.65 1.26 20.70
CA ALA A 305 11.12 1.68 22.03
C ALA A 305 11.56 0.50 22.91
N GLN A 306 11.04 -0.70 22.64
CA GLN A 306 11.46 -1.96 23.27
C GLN A 306 12.93 -2.34 22.96
N LEU A 307 13.58 -1.64 22.02
CA LEU A 307 14.96 -1.84 21.59
C LEU A 307 16.04 -1.32 22.56
N ARG A 308 15.71 -0.75 23.73
CA ARG A 308 16.72 -0.14 24.63
C ARG A 308 17.91 -1.07 24.98
N SER A 309 17.72 -2.39 24.95
CA SER A 309 18.77 -3.40 25.18
C SER A 309 19.48 -3.92 23.92
N HIS A 310 18.98 -3.62 22.71
CA HIS A 310 19.44 -4.18 21.43
C HIS A 310 19.96 -3.12 20.43
N LEU A 311 19.79 -1.82 20.73
CA LEU A 311 20.40 -0.76 19.92
C LEU A 311 21.93 -0.77 20.04
N PRO A 312 22.68 -0.54 18.95
CA PRO A 312 24.12 -0.42 19.03
C PRO A 312 24.50 0.70 20.01
N PRO A 313 25.48 0.46 20.91
CA PRO A 313 25.80 1.38 21.99
C PRO A 313 26.16 2.76 21.45
N ARG A 314 25.86 3.81 22.24
CA ARG A 314 26.36 5.16 21.93
C ARG A 314 27.89 5.09 21.87
N ARG A 315 28.48 5.34 20.70
CA ARG A 315 29.91 5.65 20.64
C ARG A 315 30.11 6.97 21.37
N THR A 316 30.62 6.89 22.60
CA THR A 316 31.23 8.02 23.30
C THR A 316 32.41 8.49 22.45
N ARG A 317 32.31 9.70 21.89
CA ARG A 317 33.48 10.50 21.59
C ARG A 317 33.78 11.35 22.81
#